data_AF-A0A2R3QPQ7-F1
#
_entry.id   AF-A0A2R3QPQ7-F1
#
_cell.length_a   1.000
_cell.length_b   1.000
_cell.length_c   1.000
_cell.angle_alpha   90.00
_cell.angle_beta   90.00
_cell.angle_gamma   90.00
#
_symmetry.space_group_name_H-M   'P 1'
#
loop_
_entity.id
_entity.type
_entity.pdbx_description
1 polymer ?
#
loop_
_entity_poly.entity_id
_entity_poly.type
_entity_poly.pdbx_seq_one_letter_code
_entity_poly.pdbx_strand_id
1 'polypeptide(L)'
;MEISTNAFNSGLSGIQAGQRRVDQAASDIASNTINPSQQVSQTPPQNQVNASSQVTERDRPDLTESLVALRVGENEVRANARVVDTADEVLGTLIDTRA
;
A
#
# COMPACT_ATOMS: atom_id res chain seq x y z
N MET A 1 -4.75 31.92 -4.43
CA MET A 1 -4.36 31.40 -3.09
C MET A 1 -5.18 30.17 -2.71
N GLU A 2 -6.51 30.14 -2.91
CA GLU A 2 -7.35 28.99 -2.54
C GLU A 2 -6.93 27.65 -3.18
N ILE A 3 -6.43 27.66 -4.42
CA ILE A 3 -6.02 26.44 -5.13
C ILE A 3 -4.82 25.76 -4.44
N SER A 4 -3.85 26.53 -3.93
CA SER A 4 -2.66 25.98 -3.26
C SER A 4 -3.02 25.37 -1.89
N THR A 5 -3.88 26.05 -1.12
CA THR A 5 -4.36 25.54 0.18
C THR A 5 -5.20 24.26 0.01
N ASN A 6 -6.04 24.21 -1.03
CA ASN A 6 -6.81 23.02 -1.34
C ASN A 6 -5.92 21.86 -1.80
N ALA A 7 -4.94 22.11 -2.67
CA ALA A 7 -3.99 21.11 -3.14
C ALA A 7 -3.11 20.55 -2.00
N PHE A 8 -2.65 21.42 -1.09
CA PHE A 8 -1.89 21.02 0.10
C PHE A 8 -2.71 20.11 1.02
N ASN A 9 -3.96 20.48 1.32
CA ASN A 9 -4.85 19.68 2.16
C ASN A 9 -5.21 18.33 1.52
N SER A 10 -5.44 18.31 0.20
CA SER A 10 -5.66 17.07 -0.55
C SER A 10 -4.42 16.19 -0.55
N GLY A 11 -3.22 16.76 -0.74
CA GLY A 11 -1.96 16.04 -0.66
C GLY A 11 -1.73 15.45 0.73
N LEU A 12 -1.93 16.23 1.80
CA LEU A 12 -1.80 15.74 3.17
C LEU A 12 -2.79 14.59 3.48
N SER A 13 -4.04 14.74 3.05
CA SER A 13 -5.07 13.70 3.23
C SER A 13 -4.74 12.42 2.46
N GLY A 14 -4.20 12.57 1.24
CA GLY A 14 -3.76 11.47 0.40
C GLY A 14 -2.53 10.75 0.96
N ILE A 15 -1.57 11.48 1.54
CA ILE A 15 -0.42 10.90 2.25
C ILE A 15 -0.90 10.05 3.43
N GLN A 16 -1.82 10.57 4.25
CA GLN A 16 -2.37 9.83 5.38
C GLN A 16 -3.13 8.57 4.95
N ALA A 17 -3.90 8.66 3.87
CA ALA A 17 -4.61 7.51 3.30
C ALA A 17 -3.66 6.45 2.75
N GLY A 18 -2.64 6.88 1.99
CA GLY A 18 -1.61 6.01 1.45
C GLY A 18 -0.77 5.34 2.53
N GLN A 19 -0.44 6.07 3.62
CA GLN A 19 0.28 5.52 4.77
C GLN A 19 -0.50 4.36 5.41
N ARG A 20 -1.80 4.54 5.68
CA ARG A 20 -2.65 3.45 6.22
C ARG A 20 -2.70 2.23 5.29
N ARG A 21 -2.74 2.46 3.98
CA ARG A 21 -2.75 1.38 2.98
C ARG A 21 -1.43 0.61 2.96
N VAL A 22 -0.31 1.32 3.05
CA VAL A 22 1.04 0.74 3.15
C VAL A 22 1.18 -0.09 4.43
N ASP A 23 0.71 0.42 5.56
CA ASP A 23 0.78 -0.29 6.85
C ASP A 23 -0.01 -1.60 6.83
N GLN A 24 -1.23 -1.58 6.28
CA GLN A 24 -2.06 -2.79 6.14
C GLN A 24 -1.38 -3.82 5.22
N ALA A 25 -0.95 -3.39 4.03
CA ALA A 25 -0.31 -4.27 3.05
C ALA A 25 1.00 -4.88 3.61
N ALA A 26 1.78 -4.11 4.38
CA ALA A 26 2.97 -4.61 5.04
C ALA A 26 2.65 -5.68 6.09
N SER A 27 1.57 -5.51 6.86
CA SER A 27 1.11 -6.53 7.82
C SER A 27 0.66 -7.82 7.13
N ASP A 28 -0.04 -7.71 6.00
CA ASP A 28 -0.52 -8.86 5.23
C ASP A 28 0.66 -9.64 4.62
N ILE A 29 1.65 -8.93 4.05
CA ILE A 29 2.90 -9.51 3.56
C ILE A 29 3.66 -10.22 4.68
N ALA A 30 3.81 -9.58 5.85
CA ALA A 30 4.53 -10.16 6.98
C ALA A 30 3.82 -11.43 7.49
N SER A 31 2.50 -11.41 7.58
CA SER A 31 1.69 -12.55 8.02
C SER A 31 1.80 -13.74 7.05
N ASN A 32 1.76 -13.48 5.75
CA ASN A 32 1.92 -14.49 4.70
C ASN A 32 3.36 -15.03 4.61
N THR A 33 4.37 -14.20 4.92
CA THR A 33 5.78 -14.64 4.95
C THR A 33 6.09 -15.55 6.14
N ILE A 34 5.43 -15.33 7.28
CA ILE A 34 5.65 -16.12 8.51
C ILE A 34 4.85 -17.43 8.50
N ASN A 35 3.69 -17.48 7.82
CA ASN A 35 2.81 -18.65 7.78
C ASN A 35 2.51 -19.20 6.36
N PRO A 36 3.50 -19.56 5.52
CA PRO A 36 3.23 -20.22 4.24
C PRO A 36 2.68 -21.66 4.36
N SER A 37 2.42 -22.16 5.59
CA SER A 37 2.06 -23.57 5.84
C SER A 37 1.09 -23.83 6.99
N GLN A 38 0.48 -22.82 7.63
CA GLN A 38 -0.45 -23.05 8.76
C GLN A 38 -1.93 -22.95 8.36
N GLN A 39 -2.33 -23.75 7.37
CA GLN A 39 -3.72 -24.22 7.27
C GLN A 39 -3.75 -25.75 7.04
N VAL A 40 -2.93 -26.48 7.80
CA VAL A 40 -3.01 -27.94 7.93
C VAL A 40 -3.09 -28.27 9.41
N SER A 41 -4.26 -28.08 10.01
CA SER A 41 -4.58 -28.62 11.34
C SER A 41 -6.05 -28.95 11.45
N GLN A 42 -6.52 -29.86 10.59
CA GLN A 42 -7.55 -30.85 10.92
C GLN A 42 -7.22 -32.14 10.14
N THR A 43 -6.94 -33.25 10.85
CA THR A 43 -6.66 -34.60 10.31
C THR A 43 -7.58 -35.63 11.00
N PRO A 44 -7.81 -36.86 10.48
CA PRO A 44 -8.20 -37.34 9.12
C PRO A 44 -9.31 -38.47 9.19
N PRO A 45 -9.72 -39.20 8.10
CA PRO A 45 -8.93 -40.33 7.56
C PRO A 45 -8.86 -40.49 6.01
N GLN A 46 -7.64 -40.81 5.56
CA GLN A 46 -7.16 -41.70 4.48
C GLN A 46 -7.93 -41.81 3.14
N ASN A 47 -7.37 -41.16 2.10
CA ASN A 47 -7.08 -41.71 0.75
C ASN A 47 -7.08 -40.61 -0.32
N GLN A 48 -6.07 -39.73 -0.36
CA GLN A 48 -5.83 -38.91 -1.56
C GLN A 48 -4.32 -38.73 -1.77
N VAL A 49 -3.77 -39.61 -2.61
CA VAL A 49 -2.51 -39.39 -3.30
C VAL A 49 -2.74 -38.29 -4.34
N ASN A 50 -1.94 -37.22 -4.31
CA ASN A 50 -1.96 -36.01 -5.16
C ASN A 50 -2.83 -34.83 -4.68
N ALA A 51 -2.43 -34.17 -3.59
CA ALA A 51 -2.96 -32.84 -3.19
C ALA A 51 -1.87 -31.77 -2.97
N SER A 52 -0.60 -32.06 -3.24
CA SER A 52 0.52 -31.13 -2.96
C SER A 52 0.65 -29.97 -3.94
N SER A 53 0.12 -30.08 -5.16
CA SER A 53 0.26 -29.01 -6.18
C SER A 53 -0.81 -27.92 -6.10
N GLN A 54 -1.98 -28.19 -5.50
CA GLN A 54 -3.11 -27.23 -5.48
C GLN A 54 -3.06 -26.22 -4.32
N VAL A 55 -2.24 -26.48 -3.29
CA VAL A 55 -2.10 -25.59 -2.13
C VAL A 55 -1.20 -24.38 -2.46
N THR A 56 -0.20 -24.57 -3.33
CA THR A 56 0.76 -23.52 -3.71
C THR A 56 0.13 -22.41 -4.57
N GLU A 57 -0.96 -22.69 -5.29
CA GLU A 57 -1.61 -21.73 -6.20
C GLU A 57 -2.64 -20.81 -5.53
N ARG A 58 -3.23 -21.20 -4.39
CA ARG A 58 -4.24 -20.39 -3.69
C ARG A 58 -3.65 -19.30 -2.81
N ASP A 59 -2.41 -19.47 -2.34
CA ASP A 59 -1.73 -18.56 -1.42
C ASP A 59 -0.91 -17.46 -2.14
N ARG A 60 -0.38 -17.79 -3.33
CA ARG A 60 0.31 -16.84 -4.22
C ARG A 60 -0.48 -15.59 -4.63
N PRO A 61 -1.80 -15.64 -4.95
CA PRO A 61 -2.55 -14.44 -5.32
C PRO A 61 -2.65 -13.44 -4.15
N ASP A 62 -2.70 -13.90 -2.90
CA ASP A 62 -2.85 -13.01 -1.74
C ASP A 62 -1.57 -12.20 -1.45
N LEU A 63 -0.40 -12.87 -1.49
CA LEU A 63 0.88 -12.17 -1.37
C LEU A 63 1.14 -11.21 -2.54
N THR A 64 0.80 -11.63 -3.76
CA THR A 64 0.96 -10.78 -4.96
C THR A 64 0.08 -9.54 -4.87
N GLU A 65 -1.18 -9.71 -4.47
CA GLU A 65 -2.12 -8.61 -4.26
C GLU A 65 -1.61 -7.65 -3.17
N SER A 66 -1.11 -8.19 -2.05
CA SER A 66 -0.56 -7.38 -0.97
C SER A 66 0.67 -6.56 -1.41
N LEU A 67 1.56 -7.14 -2.23
CA LEU A 67 2.71 -6.41 -2.80
C LEU A 67 2.28 -5.32 -3.79
N VAL A 68 1.25 -5.59 -4.60
CA VAL A 68 0.67 -4.59 -5.50
C VAL A 68 0.02 -3.46 -4.70
N ALA A 69 -0.78 -3.78 -3.69
CA ALA A 69 -1.41 -2.81 -2.80
C ALA A 69 -0.37 -1.92 -2.07
N LEU A 70 0.72 -2.52 -1.59
CA LEU A 70 1.86 -1.78 -1.02
C LEU A 70 2.43 -0.79 -2.03
N ARG A 71 2.69 -1.23 -3.27
CA ARG A 71 3.25 -0.38 -4.32
C ARG A 71 2.30 0.73 -4.76
N VAL A 72 1.01 0.46 -4.81
CA VAL A 72 -0.03 1.46 -5.09
C VAL A 72 -0.05 2.52 -3.98
N GLY A 73 -0.02 2.10 -2.71
CA GLY A 73 0.06 3.01 -1.56
C GLY A 73 1.32 3.88 -1.60
N GLU A 74 2.49 3.30 -1.87
CA GLU A 74 3.75 4.05 -2.01
C GLU A 74 3.67 5.11 -3.13
N ASN A 75 3.15 4.73 -4.31
CA ASN A 75 2.98 5.67 -5.42
C ASN A 75 1.98 6.78 -5.10
N GLU A 76 0.90 6.47 -4.39
CA GLU A 76 -0.08 7.47 -3.94
C GLU A 76 0.56 8.46 -2.97
N VAL A 77 1.30 7.99 -1.96
CA VAL A 77 2.04 8.88 -1.05
C VAL A 77 3.02 9.75 -1.83
N ARG A 78 3.78 9.18 -2.77
CA ARG A 78 4.75 9.91 -3.57
C ARG A 78 4.11 10.97 -4.48
N ALA A 79 2.99 10.65 -5.10
CA ALA A 79 2.25 11.58 -5.94
C ALA A 79 1.72 12.75 -5.11
N ASN A 80 1.13 12.46 -3.94
CA ASN A 80 0.62 13.48 -3.04
C ASN A 80 1.73 14.34 -2.43
N ALA A 81 2.89 13.76 -2.11
CA ALA A 81 4.07 14.51 -1.68
C ALA A 81 4.50 15.53 -2.75
N ARG A 82 4.49 15.13 -4.02
CA ARG A 82 4.84 16.04 -5.11
C ARG A 82 3.84 17.19 -5.28
N VAL A 83 2.55 16.95 -5.01
CA VAL A 83 1.54 18.03 -4.98
C VAL A 83 1.86 19.03 -3.87
N VAL A 84 2.21 18.54 -2.67
CA VAL A 84 2.62 19.38 -1.55
C VAL A 84 3.87 20.20 -1.88
N ASP A 85 4.90 19.58 -2.47
CA ASP A 85 6.13 20.27 -2.89
C ASP A 85 5.82 21.39 -3.90
N THR A 86 4.99 21.11 -4.91
CA THR A 86 4.60 22.15 -5.89
C THR A 86 3.79 23.28 -5.27
N ALA A 87 2.96 22.99 -4.26
CA ALA A 87 2.21 24.00 -3.55
C ALA A 87 3.14 24.92 -2.74
N ASP A 88 4.22 24.37 -2.15
CA ASP A 88 5.27 25.12 -1.44
C ASP A 88 6.10 25.99 -2.41
N GLU A 89 6.53 25.43 -3.54
CA GLU A 89 7.27 26.18 -4.57
C GLU A 89 6.47 27.35 -5.14
N VAL A 90 5.17 27.14 -5.42
CA VAL A 90 4.26 28.22 -5.86
C VAL A 90 4.08 29.28 -4.76
N LEU A 91 4.03 28.88 -3.49
CA LEU A 91 3.95 29.83 -2.39
C LEU A 91 5.25 30.65 -2.27
N GLY A 92 6.41 29.99 -2.34
CA GLY A 92 7.72 30.65 -2.29
C GLY A 92 7.91 31.65 -3.43
N THR A 93 7.56 31.29 -4.66
CA THR A 93 7.62 32.20 -5.82
C THR A 93 6.65 33.39 -5.70
N LEU A 94 5.48 33.21 -5.07
CA LEU A 94 4.56 34.31 -4.78
C LEU A 94 5.06 35.26 -3.68
N ILE A 95 5.85 34.77 -2.73
CA ILE A 95 6.49 35.62 -1.72
C ILE A 95 7.61 36.43 -2.37
N ASP A 96 8.47 35.78 -3.15
CA ASP A 96 9.63 36.41 -3.80
C ASP A 96 9.23 37.52 -4.79
N THR A 97 8.11 37.33 -5.50
CA THR A 97 7.56 38.33 -6.43
C THR A 97 6.86 39.52 -5.76
N ARG A 98 6.53 39.42 -4.47
CA ARG A 98 5.89 40.51 -3.70
C ARG A 98 6.87 41.26 -2.78
N ALA A 99 8.11 40.77 -2.65
CA ALA A 99 9.16 41.36 -1.83
C ALA A 99 9.86 42.54 -2.53
#